data_AF-A0A554FYP0-F1
#
_entry.id   AF-A0A554FYP0-F1
#
_cell.length_a   1.000
_cell.length_b   1.000
_cell.length_c   1.000
_cell.angle_alpha   90.00
_cell.angle_beta   90.00
_cell.angle_gamma   90.00
#
_symmetry.space_group_name_H-M   'P 1'
#
loop_
_entity.id
_entity.type
_entity.pdbx_description
1 polymer ?
#
loop_
_entity_poly.entity_id
_entity_poly.type
_entity_poly.pdbx_seq_one_letter_code
_entity_poly.pdbx_strand_id
1 'polypeptide(L)'
;MTRTHRGALSRGWMWGLLLCGALGCSGTDEGGGGSDAGTDLGPDELPCDVKAVVAERCAYCHTTPLKGSAPMALLARSDFQRASSVNALQSVGQRSLERLGSAAAPMPPKSEPSLPDAQRAVLTAWLESGMPAGTCGSLPAGPAPTTCSSGSFWSEASGTGASMAPGHACRNCHLQQAPSVAYFFMGTVYPTLHEADGCDPRLASPSEVKVEILDSQGQTRLTLTPNAAGNFMSNSLQPSFPLPYRVRLVGADGRSREMSTLQTNGDCNTCHTEQGASNAPGRIALP
;
A
#
# COMPACT_ATOMS: atom_id res chain seq x y z
N MET A 1 28.10 -54.54 18.03
CA MET A 1 27.56 -54.41 19.40
C MET A 1 26.10 -53.96 19.26
N THR A 2 25.12 -54.88 19.12
CA THR A 2 24.25 -55.46 20.19
C THR A 2 23.55 -54.37 21.01
N ARG A 3 22.22 -54.17 21.09
CA ARG A 3 21.00 -55.01 21.26
C ARG A 3 19.78 -54.14 20.84
N THR A 4 18.75 -54.51 20.08
CA THR A 4 17.60 -55.45 20.28
C THR A 4 16.80 -55.33 21.60
N HIS A 5 15.55 -54.86 21.48
CA HIS A 5 14.32 -55.29 22.19
C HIS A 5 13.14 -54.94 21.24
N ARG A 6 12.46 -55.86 20.53
CA ARG A 6 11.50 -56.92 20.91
C ARG A 6 10.37 -56.48 21.86
N GLY A 7 9.16 -56.47 21.29
CA GLY A 7 7.86 -56.43 21.98
C GLY A 7 6.77 -56.66 20.93
N ALA A 8 6.27 -57.89 20.86
CA ALA A 8 5.27 -58.37 19.92
C ALA A 8 3.91 -58.57 20.62
N LEU A 9 2.91 -58.95 19.80
CA LEU A 9 1.63 -59.62 20.12
C LEU A 9 0.41 -58.71 20.27
N SER A 10 -0.81 -59.03 19.84
CA SER A 10 -1.39 -59.94 18.84
C SER A 10 -2.91 -59.93 19.08
N ARG A 11 -3.73 -60.03 18.00
CA ARG A 11 -5.04 -60.76 17.89
C ARG A 11 -6.12 -60.53 18.99
N GLY A 12 -7.41 -60.33 18.73
CA GLY A 12 -8.26 -60.53 17.57
C GLY A 12 -9.72 -60.80 18.04
N TRP A 13 -10.67 -60.61 17.13
CA TRP A 13 -11.91 -61.38 16.91
C TRP A 13 -13.22 -61.08 17.67
N MET A 14 -14.28 -61.23 16.85
CA MET A 14 -15.67 -61.68 17.10
C MET A 14 -16.82 -60.65 17.14
N TRP A 15 -17.44 -60.56 15.96
CA TRP A 15 -18.86 -60.70 15.62
C TRP A 15 -19.86 -61.01 16.75
N GLY A 16 -21.00 -60.30 16.70
CA GLY A 16 -22.26 -60.68 17.34
C GLY A 16 -23.45 -59.99 16.66
N LEU A 17 -24.18 -60.75 15.84
CA LEU A 17 -25.52 -60.46 15.30
C LEU A 17 -26.57 -61.06 16.25
N LEU A 18 -27.76 -60.45 16.36
CA LEU A 18 -29.11 -60.98 16.74
C LEU A 18 -29.90 -59.84 17.44
N LEU A 19 -31.22 -59.61 17.32
CA LEU A 19 -32.34 -60.05 16.47
C LEU A 19 -33.60 -59.27 16.96
N CYS A 20 -34.56 -58.96 16.07
CA CYS A 20 -36.01 -58.68 16.32
C CYS A 20 -36.43 -57.51 17.27
N GLY A 21 -37.47 -56.70 17.03
CA GLY A 21 -38.49 -56.65 15.98
C GLY A 21 -39.51 -55.52 16.25
N ALA A 22 -40.21 -55.13 15.18
CA ALA A 22 -41.56 -54.52 15.05
C ALA A 22 -42.00 -53.35 15.96
N LEU A 23 -42.28 -52.19 15.34
CA LEU A 23 -43.64 -51.62 15.19
C LEU A 23 -43.55 -50.31 14.37
N GLY A 24 -44.39 -50.18 13.35
CA GLY A 24 -44.46 -48.99 12.50
C GLY A 24 -45.25 -47.84 13.12
N CYS A 25 -44.92 -46.62 12.70
CA CYS A 25 -45.89 -45.55 12.48
C CYS A 25 -45.28 -44.55 11.50
N SER A 26 -46.05 -44.22 10.48
CA SER A 26 -45.74 -43.31 9.39
C SER A 26 -45.52 -41.88 9.90
N GLY A 27 -44.39 -41.27 9.51
CA GLY A 27 -44.12 -39.85 9.68
C GLY A 27 -43.44 -39.33 8.43
N THR A 28 -44.20 -38.67 7.57
CA THR A 28 -43.69 -37.83 6.49
C THR A 28 -43.13 -36.55 7.12
N ASP A 29 -41.81 -36.40 7.14
CA ASP A 29 -41.17 -35.12 7.40
C ASP A 29 -40.36 -34.72 6.17
N GLU A 30 -40.95 -33.83 5.38
CA GLU A 30 -40.25 -32.96 4.44
C GLU A 30 -39.33 -32.03 5.24
N GLY A 31 -38.11 -32.50 5.51
CA GLY A 31 -37.02 -31.67 6.02
C GLY A 31 -36.34 -30.93 4.89
N GLY A 32 -36.91 -29.78 4.52
CA GLY A 32 -36.36 -28.87 3.52
C GLY A 32 -34.90 -28.52 3.80
N GLY A 33 -34.12 -28.42 2.71
CA GLY A 33 -32.75 -27.94 2.72
C GLY A 33 -32.68 -26.57 3.38
N GLY A 34 -32.21 -26.57 4.63
CA GLY A 34 -31.69 -25.38 5.28
C GLY A 34 -30.51 -24.92 4.45
N SER A 35 -30.74 -23.89 3.65
CA SER A 35 -29.65 -23.06 3.14
C SER A 35 -28.97 -22.54 4.40
N ASP A 36 -27.71 -22.92 4.62
CA ASP A 36 -26.88 -22.27 5.63
C ASP A 36 -26.90 -20.78 5.29
N ALA A 37 -27.78 -20.03 5.97
CA ALA A 37 -27.80 -18.60 5.93
C ALA A 37 -26.46 -18.19 6.52
N GLY A 38 -25.50 -17.95 5.65
CA GLY A 38 -24.15 -17.54 6.02
C GLY A 38 -24.28 -16.45 7.05
N THR A 39 -23.78 -16.73 8.26
CA THR A 39 -23.72 -15.75 9.34
C THR A 39 -23.13 -14.48 8.78
N ASP A 40 -23.89 -13.37 8.80
CA ASP A 40 -23.33 -12.06 8.48
C ASP A 40 -22.29 -11.76 9.55
N LEU A 41 -21.02 -11.96 9.22
CA LEU A 41 -19.90 -11.88 10.15
C LEU A 41 -19.65 -10.43 10.63
N GLY A 42 -20.37 -9.47 10.06
CA GLY A 42 -20.38 -8.08 10.45
C GLY A 42 -20.26 -7.14 9.24
N PRO A 43 -20.67 -5.87 9.41
CA PRO A 43 -20.65 -4.90 8.32
C PRO A 43 -19.23 -4.55 7.87
N ASP A 44 -18.21 -4.80 8.70
CA ASP A 44 -16.84 -4.36 8.46
C ASP A 44 -15.90 -5.47 7.99
N GLU A 45 -16.39 -6.71 7.91
CA GLU A 45 -15.60 -7.89 7.61
C GLU A 45 -15.21 -7.98 6.12
N LEU A 46 -13.94 -7.65 5.82
CA LEU A 46 -13.36 -7.86 4.50
C LEU A 46 -12.87 -9.32 4.35
N PRO A 47 -12.99 -9.91 3.14
CA PRO A 47 -12.23 -11.11 2.80
C PRO A 47 -10.72 -10.86 2.94
N CYS A 48 -9.95 -11.88 3.32
CA CYS A 48 -8.54 -11.70 3.66
C CYS A 48 -7.67 -11.25 2.47
N ASP A 49 -7.97 -11.77 1.28
CA ASP A 49 -7.33 -11.37 0.02
C ASP A 49 -7.70 -9.94 -0.39
N VAL A 50 -8.97 -9.57 -0.27
CA VAL A 50 -9.45 -8.19 -0.49
C VAL A 50 -8.79 -7.23 0.50
N LYS A 51 -8.75 -7.58 1.80
CA LYS A 51 -8.09 -6.78 2.84
C LYS A 51 -6.62 -6.55 2.51
N ALA A 52 -5.91 -7.57 2.03
CA ALA A 52 -4.52 -7.45 1.62
C ALA A 52 -4.35 -6.45 0.45
N VAL A 53 -5.19 -6.55 -0.59
CA VAL A 53 -5.16 -5.61 -1.72
C VAL A 53 -5.47 -4.19 -1.26
N VAL A 54 -6.49 -4.00 -0.44
CA VAL A 54 -6.88 -2.69 0.09
C VAL A 54 -5.75 -2.09 0.92
N ALA A 55 -5.11 -2.87 1.79
CA ALA A 55 -3.99 -2.42 2.62
C ALA A 55 -2.80 -1.95 1.77
N GLU A 56 -2.47 -2.72 0.73
CA GLU A 56 -1.28 -2.50 -0.10
C GLU A 56 -1.48 -1.43 -1.18
N ARG A 57 -2.71 -1.16 -1.62
CA ARG A 57 -2.94 -0.34 -2.83
C ARG A 57 -3.90 0.82 -2.64
N CYS A 58 -4.76 0.76 -1.62
CA CYS A 58 -5.83 1.75 -1.45
C CYS A 58 -5.67 2.55 -0.16
N ALA A 59 -5.35 1.88 0.95
CA ALA A 59 -5.38 2.44 2.29
C ALA A 59 -4.38 3.59 2.50
N TYR A 60 -3.32 3.71 1.71
CA TYR A 60 -2.39 4.84 1.84
C TYR A 60 -3.05 6.21 1.61
N CYS A 61 -4.01 6.28 0.68
CA CYS A 61 -4.79 7.50 0.43
C CYS A 61 -6.17 7.41 1.07
N HIS A 62 -6.83 6.26 0.94
CA HIS A 62 -8.17 6.00 1.46
C HIS A 62 -8.16 5.55 2.93
N THR A 63 -7.49 6.31 3.79
CA THR A 63 -7.43 6.10 5.25
C THR A 63 -8.14 7.22 6.03
N THR A 64 -8.12 7.14 7.36
CA THR A 64 -8.59 8.16 8.29
C THR A 64 -7.42 8.61 9.18
N PRO A 65 -6.95 9.87 9.08
CA PRO A 65 -7.40 10.94 8.19
C PRO A 65 -7.02 10.71 6.73
N LEU A 66 -7.81 11.25 5.80
CA LEU A 66 -7.61 11.10 4.35
C LEU A 66 -6.27 11.70 3.89
N LYS A 67 -5.65 11.07 2.89
CA LYS A 67 -4.38 11.50 2.28
C LYS A 67 -4.49 11.50 0.75
N GLY A 68 -3.58 12.21 0.08
CA GLY A 68 -3.52 12.21 -1.39
C GLY A 68 -4.82 12.68 -2.08
N SER A 69 -5.60 13.53 -1.41
CA SER A 69 -6.91 14.02 -1.86
C SER A 69 -7.97 12.92 -2.08
N ALA A 70 -7.83 11.76 -1.43
CA ALA A 70 -8.90 10.76 -1.40
C ALA A 70 -10.17 11.36 -0.77
N PRO A 71 -11.37 11.13 -1.35
CA PRO A 71 -12.61 11.74 -0.85
C PRO A 71 -13.28 10.95 0.29
N MET A 72 -12.85 9.70 0.53
CA MET A 72 -13.40 8.82 1.56
C MET A 72 -12.42 7.71 1.95
N ALA A 73 -12.63 7.15 3.14
CA ALA A 73 -11.94 5.94 3.59
C ALA A 73 -12.49 4.71 2.83
N LEU A 74 -11.63 3.70 2.66
CA LEU A 74 -11.97 2.38 2.10
C LEU A 74 -11.29 1.33 2.98
N LEU A 75 -11.54 1.34 4.28
CA LEU A 75 -10.83 0.50 5.26
C LEU A 75 -11.66 -0.71 5.72
N ALA A 76 -12.98 -0.66 5.54
CA ALA A 76 -13.92 -1.69 5.94
C ALA A 76 -14.88 -2.04 4.81
N ARG A 77 -15.52 -3.22 4.88
CA ARG A 77 -16.58 -3.62 3.94
C ARG A 77 -17.72 -2.59 3.88
N SER A 78 -18.10 -2.03 5.02
CA SER A 78 -19.15 -1.01 5.13
C SER A 78 -18.83 0.26 4.35
N ASP A 79 -17.55 0.65 4.22
CA ASP A 79 -17.14 1.81 3.42
C ASP A 79 -17.51 1.62 1.94
N PHE A 80 -17.33 0.40 1.41
CA PHE A 80 -17.69 0.08 0.04
C PHE A 80 -19.21 -0.04 -0.15
N GLN A 81 -19.96 -0.47 0.87
CA GLN A 81 -21.41 -0.64 0.79
C GLN A 81 -22.20 0.67 0.90
N ARG A 82 -21.60 1.73 1.47
CA ARG A 82 -22.24 3.04 1.60
C ARG A 82 -22.63 3.63 0.25
N ALA A 83 -23.70 4.44 0.25
CA ALA A 83 -24.12 5.19 -0.92
C ALA A 83 -23.01 6.15 -1.39
N SER A 84 -22.81 6.22 -2.70
CA SER A 84 -21.85 7.13 -3.32
C SER A 84 -22.34 8.58 -3.25
N SER A 85 -21.41 9.50 -2.94
CA SER A 85 -21.67 10.94 -2.98
C SER A 85 -21.83 11.49 -4.40
N VAL A 86 -21.39 10.75 -5.43
CA VAL A 86 -21.51 11.13 -6.84
C VAL A 86 -22.83 10.63 -7.45
N ASN A 87 -23.30 9.46 -7.02
CA ASN A 87 -24.55 8.87 -7.49
C ASN A 87 -25.17 8.05 -6.35
N ALA A 88 -26.23 8.57 -5.73
CA ALA A 88 -26.88 7.94 -4.59
C ALA A 88 -27.54 6.58 -4.91
N LEU A 89 -27.74 6.24 -6.19
CA LEU A 89 -28.25 4.93 -6.62
C LEU A 89 -27.16 3.85 -6.67
N GLN A 90 -25.90 4.22 -6.46
CA GLN A 90 -24.77 3.31 -6.49
C GLN A 90 -24.06 3.29 -5.14
N SER A 91 -23.54 2.12 -4.77
CA SER A 91 -22.60 2.02 -3.66
C SER A 91 -21.22 2.56 -4.06
N VAL A 92 -20.40 2.90 -3.06
CA VAL A 92 -18.99 3.24 -3.26
C VAL A 92 -18.23 2.09 -3.94
N GLY A 93 -18.58 0.84 -3.65
CA GLY A 93 -18.03 -0.35 -4.30
C GLY A 93 -18.35 -0.41 -5.79
N GLN A 94 -19.59 -0.13 -6.18
CA GLN A 94 -19.98 -0.07 -7.60
C GLN A 94 -19.23 1.06 -8.33
N ARG A 95 -19.09 2.23 -7.69
CA ARG A 95 -18.24 3.31 -8.23
C ARG A 95 -16.78 2.91 -8.32
N SER A 96 -16.28 2.14 -7.36
CA SER A 96 -14.89 1.67 -7.35
C SER A 96 -14.64 0.73 -8.52
N LEU A 97 -15.56 -0.19 -8.81
CA LEU A 97 -15.52 -1.08 -9.98
C LEU A 97 -15.43 -0.29 -11.29
N GLU A 98 -16.28 0.74 -11.45
CA GLU A 98 -16.22 1.61 -12.64
C GLU A 98 -14.87 2.33 -12.77
N ARG A 99 -14.33 2.85 -11.66
CA ARG A 99 -13.04 3.57 -11.68
C ARG A 99 -11.87 2.64 -11.93
N LEU A 100 -11.92 1.39 -11.47
CA LEU A 100 -10.90 0.39 -11.82
C LEU A 100 -10.84 0.17 -13.33
N GLY A 101 -11.97 0.19 -14.04
CA GLY A 101 -12.04 0.04 -15.50
C GLY A 101 -11.93 1.35 -16.32
N SER A 102 -11.84 2.52 -15.68
CA SER A 102 -11.96 3.81 -16.39
C SER A 102 -10.62 4.34 -16.89
N ALA A 103 -10.47 4.55 -18.20
CA ALA A 103 -9.31 5.27 -18.76
C ALA A 103 -9.37 6.79 -18.52
N ALA A 104 -10.58 7.35 -18.32
CA ALA A 104 -10.80 8.78 -18.13
C ALA A 104 -10.54 9.20 -16.68
N ALA A 105 -11.03 8.43 -15.71
CA ALA A 105 -10.90 8.71 -14.28
C ALA A 105 -10.52 7.45 -13.48
N PRO A 106 -9.34 6.84 -13.76
CA PRO A 106 -8.93 5.59 -13.15
C PRO A 106 -8.75 5.69 -11.64
N MET A 107 -8.92 4.56 -10.95
CA MET A 107 -8.30 4.31 -9.63
C MET A 107 -7.37 3.09 -9.73
N PRO A 108 -6.13 3.17 -9.22
CA PRO A 108 -5.45 4.37 -8.72
C PRO A 108 -5.38 5.51 -9.76
N PRO A 109 -5.20 6.78 -9.34
CA PRO A 109 -5.16 7.89 -10.29
C PRO A 109 -3.93 7.77 -11.19
N LYS A 110 -3.90 8.41 -12.35
CA LYS A 110 -2.77 8.31 -13.30
C LYS A 110 -1.41 8.77 -12.74
N SER A 111 -1.44 9.53 -11.65
CA SER A 111 -0.29 9.91 -10.83
C SER A 111 0.34 8.72 -10.10
N GLU A 112 -0.34 7.58 -10.04
CA GLU A 112 0.05 6.38 -9.32
C GLU A 112 0.17 5.18 -10.27
N PRO A 113 1.02 4.20 -9.95
CA PRO A 113 1.09 2.94 -10.68
C PRO A 113 -0.27 2.26 -10.77
N SER A 114 -0.56 1.67 -11.91
CA SER A 114 -1.79 0.89 -12.09
C SER A 114 -1.81 -0.31 -11.13
N LEU A 115 -3.00 -0.65 -10.64
CA LEU A 115 -3.21 -1.88 -9.89
C LEU A 115 -2.79 -3.10 -10.72
N PRO A 116 -1.88 -3.97 -10.22
CA PRO A 116 -1.50 -5.21 -10.88
C PRO A 116 -2.70 -6.11 -11.19
N ASP A 117 -2.65 -6.84 -12.30
CA ASP A 117 -3.81 -7.59 -12.82
C ASP A 117 -4.35 -8.64 -11.83
N ALA A 118 -3.48 -9.32 -11.09
CA ALA A 118 -3.90 -10.29 -10.07
C ALA A 118 -4.68 -9.62 -8.92
N GLN A 119 -4.17 -8.49 -8.41
CA GLN A 119 -4.82 -7.73 -7.34
C GLN A 119 -6.13 -7.08 -7.83
N ARG A 120 -6.15 -6.64 -9.10
CA ARG A 120 -7.34 -6.15 -9.77
C ARG A 120 -8.41 -7.23 -9.85
N ALA A 121 -8.06 -8.44 -10.30
CA ALA A 121 -9.01 -9.55 -10.42
C ALA A 121 -9.66 -9.91 -9.08
N VAL A 122 -8.88 -9.97 -7.99
CA VAL A 122 -9.39 -10.19 -6.63
C VAL A 122 -10.42 -9.12 -6.26
N LEU A 123 -10.07 -7.84 -6.43
CA LEU A 123 -10.94 -6.74 -6.05
C LEU A 123 -12.20 -6.65 -6.91
N THR A 124 -12.09 -6.82 -8.24
CA THR A 124 -13.25 -6.76 -9.14
C THR A 124 -14.22 -7.90 -8.89
N ALA A 125 -13.73 -9.14 -8.71
CA ALA A 125 -14.59 -10.28 -8.43
C ALA A 125 -15.40 -10.09 -7.14
N TRP A 126 -14.77 -9.57 -6.09
CA TRP A 126 -15.46 -9.27 -4.84
C TRP A 126 -16.51 -8.17 -5.00
N LEU A 127 -16.18 -7.07 -5.71
CA LEU A 127 -17.11 -5.98 -5.98
C LEU A 127 -18.32 -6.43 -6.82
N GLU A 128 -18.09 -7.25 -7.85
CA GLU A 128 -19.14 -7.81 -8.73
C GLU A 128 -20.06 -8.80 -8.00
N SER A 129 -19.52 -9.55 -7.03
CA SER A 129 -20.30 -10.47 -6.19
C SER A 129 -21.17 -9.78 -5.12
N GLY A 130 -21.23 -8.43 -5.12
CA GLY A 130 -22.02 -7.67 -4.16
C GLY A 130 -21.35 -7.47 -2.81
N MET A 131 -20.01 -7.58 -2.75
CA MET A 131 -19.21 -7.38 -1.55
C MET A 131 -19.66 -8.29 -0.38
N PRO A 132 -19.63 -9.63 -0.53
CA PRO A 132 -19.94 -10.55 0.55
C PRO A 132 -18.96 -10.38 1.73
N ALA A 133 -19.42 -10.72 2.93
CA ALA A 133 -18.62 -10.66 4.15
C ALA A 133 -17.43 -11.61 4.07
N GLY A 134 -16.29 -11.20 4.61
CA GLY A 134 -15.17 -12.08 4.90
C GLY A 134 -15.06 -12.41 6.38
N THR A 135 -13.86 -12.79 6.81
CA THR A 135 -13.52 -13.19 8.19
C THR A 135 -12.30 -12.43 8.73
N CYS A 136 -11.80 -11.44 7.99
CA CYS A 136 -10.52 -10.80 8.26
C CYS A 136 -10.64 -9.40 8.87
N GLY A 137 -11.85 -8.95 9.22
CA GLY A 137 -12.13 -7.65 9.81
C GLY A 137 -11.81 -6.46 8.89
N SER A 138 -11.82 -5.27 9.47
CA SER A 138 -11.40 -4.03 8.82
C SER A 138 -9.89 -3.78 8.97
N LEU A 139 -9.39 -2.81 8.23
CA LEU A 139 -8.05 -2.24 8.43
C LEU A 139 -8.05 -1.21 9.56
N PRO A 140 -6.92 -1.06 10.29
CA PRO A 140 -6.81 -0.03 11.30
C PRO A 140 -6.94 1.35 10.65
N ALA A 141 -7.61 2.27 11.35
CA ALA A 141 -7.58 3.68 11.01
C ALA A 141 -6.18 4.25 11.27
N GLY A 142 -5.81 5.28 10.51
CA GLY A 142 -4.51 5.93 10.59
C GLY A 142 -3.62 5.58 9.40
N PRO A 143 -2.56 6.36 9.18
CA PRO A 143 -1.56 6.00 8.20
C PRO A 143 -0.83 4.73 8.67
N ALA A 144 -0.25 3.98 7.72
CA ALA A 144 0.46 2.77 8.10
C ALA A 144 1.64 3.11 9.03
N PRO A 145 2.01 2.21 9.97
CA PRO A 145 3.09 2.47 10.91
C PRO A 145 4.38 2.87 10.19
N THR A 146 5.12 3.82 10.75
CA THR A 146 6.49 4.07 10.33
C THR A 146 7.32 2.80 10.59
N THR A 147 8.06 2.34 9.58
CA THR A 147 8.97 1.20 9.68
C THR A 147 10.36 1.57 9.16
N CYS A 148 11.32 0.65 9.24
CA CYS A 148 12.55 0.74 8.46
C CYS A 148 12.76 -0.62 7.77
N SER A 149 12.38 -0.72 6.50
CA SER A 149 12.37 -1.99 5.77
C SER A 149 13.76 -2.62 5.66
N SER A 150 14.81 -1.81 5.66
CA SER A 150 16.20 -2.28 5.65
C SER A 150 16.71 -2.71 7.03
N GLY A 151 16.01 -2.35 8.12
CA GLY A 151 16.46 -2.54 9.50
C GLY A 151 17.74 -1.77 9.84
N SER A 152 18.17 -0.84 8.98
CA SER A 152 19.47 -0.16 9.07
C SER A 152 19.24 1.34 9.15
N PHE A 153 19.75 1.97 10.20
CA PHE A 153 19.68 3.42 10.36
C PHE A 153 21.03 4.06 10.08
N TRP A 154 20.99 5.20 9.42
CA TRP A 154 22.09 6.12 9.32
C TRP A 154 22.43 6.67 10.71
N SER A 155 23.72 6.89 10.94
CA SER A 155 24.26 7.61 12.09
C SER A 155 25.33 8.58 11.59
N GLU A 156 25.68 9.58 12.39
CA GLU A 156 26.80 10.48 12.03
C GLU A 156 28.11 9.69 11.81
N ALA A 157 28.30 8.58 12.52
CA ALA A 157 29.43 7.67 12.34
C ALA A 157 29.43 6.97 10.96
N SER A 158 28.27 6.86 10.31
CA SER A 158 28.12 6.30 8.96
C SER A 158 28.61 7.26 7.86
N GLY A 159 29.01 8.48 8.23
CA GLY A 159 29.72 9.42 7.36
C GLY A 159 28.91 10.66 6.98
N THR A 160 29.65 11.66 6.50
CA THR A 160 29.15 12.94 5.97
C THR A 160 29.02 12.90 4.44
N GLY A 161 28.32 13.87 3.85
CA GLY A 161 28.26 14.05 2.40
C GLY A 161 26.92 13.64 1.80
N ALA A 162 26.89 13.23 0.53
CA ALA A 162 25.63 13.02 -0.19
C ALA A 162 24.73 11.90 0.37
N SER A 163 25.28 10.97 1.16
CA SER A 163 24.55 9.86 1.78
C SER A 163 24.03 10.17 3.19
N MET A 164 24.29 11.37 3.72
CA MET A 164 23.94 11.66 5.11
C MET A 164 22.43 11.80 5.34
N ALA A 165 22.00 11.42 6.53
CA ALA A 165 20.68 11.72 7.09
C ALA A 165 19.48 11.49 6.13
N PRO A 166 19.30 10.29 5.54
CA PRO A 166 18.16 10.01 4.67
C PRO A 166 16.82 10.33 5.34
N GLY A 167 15.84 10.84 4.58
CA GLY A 167 14.51 11.15 5.09
C GLY A 167 14.35 12.51 5.78
N HIS A 168 15.43 13.11 6.29
CA HIS A 168 15.35 14.43 6.92
C HIS A 168 15.20 15.58 5.90
N ALA A 169 14.66 16.72 6.34
CA ALA A 169 14.55 17.95 5.56
C ALA A 169 15.95 18.56 5.29
N CYS A 170 16.54 18.15 4.17
CA CYS A 170 17.94 18.41 3.84
C CYS A 170 18.22 19.91 3.70
N ARG A 171 17.40 20.60 2.90
CA ARG A 171 17.68 21.97 2.48
C ARG A 171 17.49 22.95 3.64
N ASN A 172 16.46 22.76 4.47
CA ASN A 172 16.23 23.61 5.64
C ASN A 172 17.42 23.57 6.61
N CYS A 173 17.98 22.38 6.86
CA CYS A 173 19.18 22.22 7.69
C CYS A 173 20.40 22.87 7.02
N HIS A 174 20.61 22.60 5.72
CA HIS A 174 21.76 23.13 4.97
C HIS A 174 21.73 24.65 4.83
N LEU A 175 20.56 25.29 4.70
CA LEU A 175 20.43 26.75 4.68
C LEU A 175 20.98 27.41 5.97
N GLN A 176 20.97 26.69 7.09
CA GLN A 176 21.44 27.19 8.38
C GLN A 176 22.90 26.84 8.64
N GLN A 177 23.30 25.61 8.30
CA GLN A 177 24.60 25.05 8.72
C GLN A 177 25.63 24.96 7.61
N ALA A 178 25.20 24.82 6.35
CA ALA A 178 26.08 24.65 5.19
C ALA A 178 25.49 25.27 3.91
N PRO A 179 25.30 26.61 3.85
CA PRO A 179 24.54 27.25 2.77
C PRO A 179 25.13 27.03 1.37
N SER A 180 26.44 26.77 1.26
CA SER A 180 27.13 26.47 0.01
C SER A 180 26.71 25.16 -0.65
N VAL A 181 26.06 24.26 0.10
CA VAL A 181 25.54 22.97 -0.38
C VAL A 181 24.04 22.82 -0.10
N ALA A 182 23.32 23.93 0.08
CA ALA A 182 21.87 23.99 0.18
C ALA A 182 21.22 23.94 -1.21
N TYR A 183 21.51 22.89 -1.97
CA TYR A 183 21.00 22.70 -3.32
C TYR A 183 19.47 22.80 -3.36
N PHE A 184 18.92 23.29 -4.46
CA PHE A 184 17.52 23.67 -4.50
C PHE A 184 16.60 22.46 -4.36
N PHE A 185 16.79 21.44 -5.19
CA PHE A 185 16.04 20.19 -5.09
C PHE A 185 16.86 19.18 -4.28
N MET A 186 16.34 18.76 -3.13
CA MET A 186 16.95 17.73 -2.28
C MET A 186 15.87 16.85 -1.67
N GLY A 187 16.16 15.55 -1.55
CA GLY A 187 15.28 14.60 -0.89
C GLY A 187 15.80 13.19 -0.90
N THR A 188 14.95 12.25 -0.47
CA THR A 188 15.29 10.84 -0.34
C THR A 188 14.21 9.94 -0.94
N VAL A 189 14.61 9.04 -1.83
CA VAL A 189 13.76 7.98 -2.37
C VAL A 189 13.83 6.73 -1.49
N TYR A 190 12.68 6.13 -1.23
CA TYR A 190 12.52 4.95 -0.37
C TYR A 190 11.83 3.80 -1.09
N PRO A 191 12.03 2.54 -0.68
CA PRO A 191 11.25 1.40 -1.19
C PRO A 191 9.76 1.46 -0.83
N THR A 192 9.42 2.01 0.35
CA THR A 192 8.04 2.07 0.84
C THR A 192 7.64 3.49 1.29
N LEU A 193 6.32 3.72 1.45
CA LEU A 193 5.74 5.03 1.76
C LEU A 193 5.98 5.51 3.19
N HIS A 194 6.26 4.62 4.14
CA HIS A 194 6.29 4.93 5.57
C HIS A 194 7.59 4.48 6.22
N GLU A 195 8.70 4.94 5.67
CA GLU A 195 10.05 4.66 6.19
C GLU A 195 10.47 5.75 7.19
N ALA A 196 11.12 5.36 8.28
CA ALA A 196 11.59 6.24 9.33
C ALA A 196 12.67 7.20 8.84
N ASP A 197 12.76 8.37 9.46
CA ASP A 197 13.89 9.28 9.31
C ASP A 197 15.18 8.54 9.69
N GLY A 198 16.21 8.72 8.86
CA GLY A 198 17.48 8.01 8.98
C GLY A 198 17.45 6.56 8.53
N CYS A 199 16.31 5.97 8.15
CA CYS A 199 16.32 4.62 7.58
C CYS A 199 17.12 4.61 6.28
N ASP A 200 18.03 3.66 6.12
CA ASP A 200 18.83 3.50 4.91
C ASP A 200 18.00 2.77 3.83
N PRO A 201 17.65 3.42 2.71
CA PRO A 201 16.87 2.80 1.62
C PRO A 201 17.57 1.62 0.95
N ARG A 202 18.91 1.57 0.98
CA ARG A 202 19.73 0.56 0.29
C ARG A 202 19.36 0.35 -1.18
N LEU A 203 19.17 1.45 -1.91
CA LEU A 203 18.94 1.38 -3.35
C LEU A 203 20.17 0.78 -4.06
N ALA A 204 19.92 0.14 -5.20
CA ALA A 204 20.98 -0.40 -6.04
C ALA A 204 21.98 0.70 -6.46
N SER A 205 23.25 0.31 -6.63
CA SER A 205 24.32 1.21 -7.07
C SER A 205 25.05 0.59 -8.27
N PRO A 206 25.09 1.26 -9.44
CA PRO A 206 24.40 2.52 -9.75
C PRO A 206 22.87 2.37 -9.72
N SER A 207 22.17 3.43 -9.34
CA SER A 207 20.70 3.44 -9.31
C SER A 207 20.15 3.70 -10.71
N GLU A 208 19.16 2.89 -11.12
CA GLU A 208 18.39 3.10 -12.35
C GLU A 208 17.11 3.93 -12.09
N VAL A 209 16.90 4.35 -10.85
CA VAL A 209 15.78 5.21 -10.46
C VAL A 209 16.02 6.64 -10.95
N LYS A 210 14.96 7.27 -11.46
CA LYS A 210 15.00 8.66 -11.93
C LYS A 210 14.01 9.50 -11.15
N VAL A 211 14.49 10.62 -10.62
CA VAL A 211 13.69 11.70 -10.05
C VAL A 211 13.63 12.81 -11.08
N GLU A 212 12.58 12.83 -11.88
CA GLU A 212 12.38 13.79 -12.96
C GLU A 212 11.62 15.00 -12.43
N ILE A 213 12.25 16.17 -12.47
CA ILE A 213 11.65 17.45 -12.12
C ILE A 213 11.00 18.03 -13.38
N LEU A 214 9.68 18.19 -13.36
CA LEU A 214 8.89 18.72 -14.47
C LEU A 214 8.48 20.16 -14.19
N ASP A 215 8.46 21.00 -15.22
CA ASP A 215 7.89 22.35 -15.10
C ASP A 215 6.34 22.31 -15.01
N SER A 216 5.74 23.49 -14.90
CA SER A 216 4.27 23.64 -14.83
C SER A 216 3.53 23.13 -16.07
N GLN A 217 4.22 22.97 -17.20
CA GLN A 217 3.67 22.43 -18.45
C GLN A 217 3.88 20.92 -18.58
N GLY A 218 4.57 20.28 -17.62
CA GLY A 218 4.87 18.85 -17.64
C GLY A 218 6.10 18.48 -18.46
N GLN A 219 6.97 19.44 -18.80
CA GLN A 219 8.23 19.14 -19.48
C GLN A 219 9.31 18.80 -18.45
N THR A 220 10.01 17.68 -18.63
CA THR A 220 11.15 17.31 -17.78
C THR A 220 12.30 18.31 -17.97
N ARG A 221 12.64 19.04 -16.91
CA ARG A 221 13.70 20.06 -16.91
C ARG A 221 15.01 19.56 -16.32
N LEU A 222 14.92 18.58 -15.43
CA LEU A 222 16.05 18.01 -14.69
C LEU A 222 15.73 16.55 -14.34
N THR A 223 16.71 15.67 -14.47
CA THR A 223 16.63 14.29 -14.01
C THR A 223 17.74 14.06 -12.99
N LEU A 224 17.36 13.66 -11.78
CA LEU A 224 18.28 13.33 -10.70
C LEU A 224 18.28 11.82 -10.46
N THR A 225 19.44 11.28 -10.10
CA THR A 225 19.60 9.87 -9.76
C THR A 225 19.92 9.76 -8.27
N PRO A 226 19.11 9.05 -7.46
CA PRO A 226 19.41 8.86 -6.06
C PRO A 226 20.64 7.94 -5.90
N ASN A 227 21.41 8.16 -4.84
CA ASN A 227 22.51 7.28 -4.46
C ASN A 227 22.00 6.04 -3.70
N ALA A 228 22.91 5.19 -3.21
CA ALA A 228 22.56 3.96 -2.48
C ALA A 228 21.76 4.24 -1.18
N ALA A 229 21.94 5.42 -0.57
CA ALA A 229 21.17 5.87 0.58
C ALA A 229 19.85 6.56 0.17
N GLY A 230 19.43 6.42 -1.10
CA GLY A 230 18.22 7.03 -1.66
C GLY A 230 18.26 8.54 -1.83
N ASN A 231 19.31 9.21 -1.35
CA ASN A 231 19.42 10.66 -1.41
C ASN A 231 19.70 11.14 -2.83
N PHE A 232 19.03 12.21 -3.21
CA PHE A 232 19.28 12.95 -4.44
C PHE A 232 19.41 14.45 -4.16
N MET A 233 20.21 15.12 -4.96
CA MET A 233 20.30 16.58 -4.96
C MET A 233 20.54 17.13 -6.36
N SER A 234 20.00 18.31 -6.63
CA SER A 234 20.45 19.13 -7.77
C SER A 234 21.87 19.66 -7.53
N ASN A 235 22.47 20.25 -8.57
CA ASN A 235 23.82 20.83 -8.50
C ASN A 235 23.83 22.37 -8.39
N SER A 236 22.66 23.00 -8.21
CA SER A 236 22.49 24.46 -8.11
C SER A 236 21.71 24.82 -6.86
N LEU A 237 22.00 25.98 -6.26
CA LEU A 237 21.29 26.53 -5.10
C LEU A 237 19.94 27.16 -5.46
N GLN A 238 19.70 27.37 -6.76
CA GLN A 238 18.48 27.96 -7.34
C GLN A 238 17.94 27.08 -8.48
N PRO A 239 16.63 27.09 -8.75
CA PRO A 239 16.07 26.33 -9.86
C PRO A 239 16.53 26.93 -11.20
N SER A 240 16.81 26.08 -12.18
CA SER A 240 17.23 26.49 -13.53
C SER A 240 16.06 26.85 -14.46
N PHE A 241 14.83 26.83 -13.95
CA PHE A 241 13.60 27.10 -14.68
C PHE A 241 12.55 27.73 -13.74
N PRO A 242 11.55 28.44 -14.27
CA PRO A 242 10.50 29.05 -13.46
C PRO A 242 9.68 28.01 -12.68
N LEU A 243 9.43 28.31 -11.41
CA LEU A 243 8.48 27.58 -10.56
C LEU A 243 7.04 27.98 -10.91
N PRO A 244 6.01 27.15 -10.60
CA PRO A 244 6.07 25.90 -9.84
C PRO A 244 6.45 24.66 -10.67
N TYR A 245 6.68 23.54 -9.99
CA TYR A 245 7.14 22.27 -10.58
C TYR A 245 6.34 21.06 -10.07
N ARG A 246 6.47 19.92 -10.74
CA ARG A 246 6.06 18.59 -10.26
C ARG A 246 7.26 17.65 -10.30
N VAL A 247 7.14 16.51 -9.64
CA VAL A 247 8.14 15.42 -9.72
C VAL A 247 7.48 14.17 -10.23
N ARG A 248 8.15 13.49 -11.17
CA ARG A 248 7.86 12.11 -11.57
C ARG A 248 9.02 11.23 -11.14
N LEU A 249 8.72 10.26 -10.28
CA LEU A 249 9.64 9.20 -9.91
C LEU A 249 9.45 8.04 -10.89
N VAL A 250 10.53 7.59 -11.52
CA VAL A 250 10.53 6.41 -12.39
C VAL A 250 11.40 5.35 -11.75
N GLY A 251 10.81 4.17 -11.50
CA GLY A 251 11.52 3.00 -10.96
C GLY A 251 12.41 2.34 -12.00
N ALA A 252 13.27 1.41 -11.55
CA ALA A 252 14.15 0.65 -12.43
C ALA A 252 13.38 -0.21 -13.46
N ASP A 253 12.16 -0.61 -13.12
CA ASP A 253 11.24 -1.36 -13.98
C ASP A 253 10.45 -0.48 -14.96
N GLY A 254 10.70 0.83 -14.99
CA GLY A 254 10.03 1.79 -15.84
C GLY A 254 8.64 2.21 -15.37
N ARG A 255 8.12 1.66 -14.26
CA ARG A 255 6.88 2.17 -13.66
C ARG A 255 7.15 3.56 -13.09
N SER A 256 6.10 4.38 -12.98
CA SER A 256 6.24 5.75 -12.50
C SER A 256 5.15 6.18 -11.56
N ARG A 257 5.50 7.12 -10.68
CA ARG A 257 4.58 7.89 -9.82
C ARG A 257 4.86 9.37 -10.02
N GLU A 258 3.83 10.19 -10.15
CA GLU A 258 3.96 11.62 -10.38
C GLU A 258 3.17 12.41 -9.35
N MET A 259 3.70 13.55 -8.92
CA MET A 259 2.95 14.48 -8.07
C MET A 259 1.74 15.03 -8.82
N SER A 260 0.56 15.00 -8.20
CA SER A 260 -0.65 15.60 -8.78
C SER A 260 -0.70 17.12 -8.61
N THR A 261 -0.02 17.67 -7.60
CA THR A 261 -0.03 19.09 -7.26
C THR A 261 1.29 19.76 -7.60
N LEU A 262 1.21 21.00 -8.09
CA LEU A 262 2.35 21.87 -8.33
C LEU A 262 2.96 22.34 -6.99
N GLN A 263 4.28 22.37 -6.91
CA GLN A 263 5.03 22.79 -5.72
C GLN A 263 6.06 23.87 -6.03
N THR A 264 6.52 24.57 -4.99
CA THR A 264 7.55 25.61 -5.08
C THR A 264 8.71 25.38 -4.11
N ASN A 265 8.55 24.50 -3.12
CA ASN A 265 9.58 24.17 -2.14
C ASN A 265 10.42 22.97 -2.61
N GLY A 266 11.71 23.19 -2.88
CA GLY A 266 12.64 22.14 -3.29
C GLY A 266 13.20 21.24 -2.16
N ASP A 267 12.85 21.52 -0.90
CA ASP A 267 13.10 20.59 0.22
C ASP A 267 12.02 19.50 0.25
N CYS A 268 12.21 18.45 -0.55
CA CYS A 268 11.16 17.48 -0.85
C CYS A 268 10.68 16.75 0.42
N ASN A 269 11.59 16.50 1.35
CA ASN A 269 11.31 15.78 2.59
C ASN A 269 10.51 16.63 3.62
N THR A 270 10.28 17.93 3.37
CA THR A 270 9.34 18.74 4.16
C THR A 270 7.89 18.29 3.97
N CYS A 271 7.52 17.85 2.77
CA CYS A 271 6.20 17.28 2.49
C CYS A 271 6.24 15.75 2.56
N HIS A 272 7.32 15.14 2.05
CA HIS A 272 7.48 13.68 2.02
C HIS A 272 8.13 13.13 3.30
N THR A 273 7.47 13.38 4.43
CA THR A 273 7.84 12.84 5.75
C THR A 273 7.44 11.36 5.89
N GLU A 274 7.81 10.72 6.99
CA GLU A 274 7.41 9.34 7.35
C GLU A 274 5.91 9.08 7.17
N GLN A 275 5.08 10.08 7.51
CA GLN A 275 3.62 9.98 7.55
C GLN A 275 2.95 10.91 6.52
N GLY A 276 3.75 11.61 5.73
CA GLY A 276 3.32 12.62 4.79
C GLY A 276 2.77 13.87 5.45
N ALA A 277 3.20 15.03 4.95
CA ALA A 277 2.71 16.34 5.33
C ALA A 277 2.14 17.06 4.10
N SER A 278 1.33 18.10 4.29
CA SER A 278 0.82 18.93 3.19
C SER A 278 0.12 18.13 2.08
N ASN A 279 -0.71 17.15 2.47
CA ASN A 279 -1.41 16.18 1.61
C ASN A 279 -0.55 15.13 0.89
N ALA A 280 0.78 15.13 1.05
CA ALA A 280 1.59 14.01 0.61
C ALA A 280 1.18 12.73 1.37
N PRO A 281 1.11 11.56 0.70
CA PRO A 281 0.77 10.30 1.37
C PRO A 281 1.86 9.78 2.32
N GLY A 282 3.12 10.16 2.10
CA GLY A 282 4.27 9.64 2.80
C GLY A 282 5.57 10.02 2.10
N ARG A 283 6.58 9.15 2.22
CA ARG A 283 7.88 9.25 1.54
C ARG A 283 7.76 9.32 0.03
N ILE A 284 8.87 9.74 -0.61
CA ILE A 284 9.05 9.56 -2.05
C ILE A 284 9.32 8.08 -2.30
N ALA A 285 8.25 7.28 -2.38
CA ALA A 285 8.35 5.84 -2.49
C ALA A 285 8.42 5.38 -3.94
N LEU A 286 9.23 4.35 -4.20
CA LEU A 286 9.28 3.68 -5.49
C LEU A 286 7.86 3.30 -5.97
N PRO A 287 7.58 3.43 -7.28
CA PRO A 287 6.30 3.03 -7.85
C PRO A 287 6.07 1.53 -7.69
#